data_AF-A0A5S9M228-F1
#
_entry.id   AF-A0A5S9M228-F1
#
_cell.length_a   1.000
_cell.length_b   1.000
_cell.length_c   1.000
_cell.angle_alpha   90.00
_cell.angle_beta   90.00
_cell.angle_gamma   90.00
#
_symmetry.space_group_name_H-M   'P 1'
#
loop_
_entity.id
_entity.type
_entity.pdbx_description
1 polymer ?
#
loop_
_entity_poly.entity_id
_entity_poly.type
_entity_poly.pdbx_seq_one_letter_code
_entity_poly.pdbx_strand_id
1 'polypeptide(L)'
;MVVSMRPIPAHQVTRSVQVTSRFPSVHGGPIHIGDPAVIGISDIGQPDFGEPSVIKEGEVPVFWACGVTPQAIVMHTKPDIAITHAPGHMFITDRRDQKLGVL
;
A
#
# COMPACT_ATOMS: atom_id res chain seq x y z
N MET A 1 9.02 7.31 1.43
CA MET A 1 7.83 6.53 1.86
C MET A 1 7.64 5.42 0.84
N VAL A 2 7.23 4.22 1.24
CA VAL A 2 6.90 3.13 0.29
C VAL A 2 5.39 3.01 0.16
N VAL A 3 4.90 2.77 -1.06
CA VAL A 3 3.47 2.60 -1.36
C VAL A 3 3.16 1.20 -1.87
N SER A 4 1.91 0.78 -1.67
CA SER A 4 1.31 -0.38 -2.32
C SER A 4 0.30 0.12 -3.34
N MET A 5 0.25 -0.50 -4.52
CA MET A 5 -0.64 -0.12 -5.61
C MET A 5 -1.67 -1.21 -5.85
N ARG A 6 -2.93 -0.81 -6.08
CA ARG A 6 -3.98 -1.71 -6.57
C ARG A 6 -4.70 -1.05 -7.74
N PRO A 7 -4.93 -1.76 -8.86
CA PRO A 7 -5.80 -1.27 -9.92
C PRO A 7 -7.25 -1.33 -9.44
N ILE A 8 -7.95 -0.20 -9.51
CA ILE A 8 -9.35 -0.08 -9.09
C ILE A 8 -10.20 0.33 -10.28
N PRO A 9 -11.33 -0.35 -10.58
CA PRO A 9 -12.25 0.12 -11.62
C PRO A 9 -12.64 1.57 -11.37
N ALA A 10 -12.62 2.42 -12.40
CA ALA A 10 -12.77 3.88 -12.23
C ALA A 10 -14.01 4.27 -11.42
N HIS A 11 -15.14 3.59 -11.63
CA HIS A 11 -16.40 3.82 -10.93
C HIS A 11 -16.38 3.45 -9.42
N GLN A 12 -15.37 2.68 -8.97
CA GLN A 12 -15.19 2.26 -7.58
C GLN A 12 -14.14 3.08 -6.82
N VAL A 13 -13.41 3.98 -7.48
CA VAL A 13 -12.33 4.76 -6.84
C VAL A 13 -12.87 5.57 -5.65
N THR A 14 -13.98 6.30 -5.82
CA THR A 14 -14.59 7.03 -4.70
C THR A 14 -14.98 6.10 -3.55
N ARG A 15 -15.48 4.91 -3.88
CA ARG A 15 -15.87 3.92 -2.87
C ARG A 15 -14.65 3.36 -2.13
N SER A 16 -13.55 3.09 -2.83
CA SER A 16 -12.32 2.57 -2.21
C SER A 16 -11.73 3.61 -1.24
N VAL A 17 -11.75 4.90 -1.60
CA VAL A 17 -11.36 5.99 -0.71
C VAL A 17 -12.22 5.99 0.55
N GLN A 18 -13.55 5.99 0.43
CA GLN A 18 -14.46 6.01 1.57
C GLN A 18 -14.28 4.82 2.51
N VAL A 19 -14.15 3.61 1.94
CA VAL A 19 -14.00 2.38 2.72
C VAL A 19 -12.67 2.37 3.46
N THR A 20 -11.57 2.71 2.80
CA THR A 20 -10.23 2.62 3.38
C THR A 20 -9.92 3.76 4.36
N SER A 21 -10.45 4.97 4.11
CA SER A 21 -10.27 6.13 4.99
C SER A 21 -10.85 5.95 6.40
N ARG A 22 -11.80 5.03 6.57
CA ARG A 22 -12.34 4.66 7.90
C ARG A 22 -11.30 4.02 8.82
N PHE A 23 -10.19 3.50 8.27
CA PHE A 23 -9.20 2.71 9.01
C PHE A 23 -7.80 3.37 8.99
N PRO A 24 -7.63 4.57 9.58
CA PRO A 24 -6.39 5.34 9.50
C PRO A 24 -5.17 4.64 10.12
N SER A 25 -5.38 3.81 11.15
CA SER A 25 -4.31 3.04 11.79
C SER A 25 -3.89 1.78 11.02
N VAL A 26 -4.46 1.55 9.83
CA VAL A 26 -4.18 0.38 8.99
C VAL A 26 -3.62 0.87 7.65
N HIS A 27 -4.38 0.79 6.55
CA HIS A 27 -4.00 1.42 5.29
C HIS A 27 -4.37 2.90 5.21
N GLY A 28 -5.44 3.32 5.90
CA GLY A 28 -6.01 4.67 5.76
C GLY A 28 -6.52 4.96 4.35
N GLY A 29 -6.77 6.24 4.07
CA GLY A 29 -7.07 6.69 2.71
C GLY A 29 -5.86 6.56 1.79
N PRO A 30 -6.07 6.53 0.46
CA PRO A 30 -4.97 6.49 -0.49
C PRO A 30 -4.13 7.78 -0.42
N ILE A 31 -2.83 7.61 -0.61
CA ILE A 31 -1.85 8.70 -0.70
C ILE A 31 -1.88 9.34 -2.09
N HIS A 32 -2.19 8.56 -3.12
CA HIS A 32 -2.25 9.02 -4.51
C HIS A 32 -3.22 8.20 -5.35
N ILE A 33 -3.77 8.82 -6.40
CA ILE A 33 -4.71 8.21 -7.36
C ILE A 33 -4.32 8.66 -8.76
N GLY A 34 -4.15 7.72 -9.69
CA GLY A 34 -3.87 8.03 -11.10
C GLY A 34 -2.37 7.96 -11.42
N ASP A 35 -1.84 9.03 -12.02
CA ASP A 35 -0.52 9.02 -12.68
C ASP A 35 0.63 8.70 -11.71
N PRO A 36 1.30 7.53 -11.82
CA PRO A 36 2.41 7.14 -10.94
C PRO A 36 3.60 8.13 -10.97
N ALA A 37 3.81 8.85 -12.07
CA ALA A 37 4.94 9.75 -12.21
C ALA A 37 4.91 10.91 -11.20
N VAL A 38 3.71 11.33 -10.78
CA VAL A 38 3.51 12.40 -9.78
C VAL A 38 4.13 12.05 -8.43
N ILE A 39 4.19 10.75 -8.09
CA ILE A 39 4.82 10.24 -6.87
C ILE A 39 6.19 9.62 -7.12
N GLY A 40 6.80 9.89 -8.27
CA GLY A 40 8.16 9.48 -8.61
C GLY A 40 8.30 8.04 -9.08
N ILE A 41 7.21 7.36 -9.43
CA ILE A 41 7.25 6.00 -10.01
C ILE A 41 7.34 6.13 -11.53
N SER A 42 8.51 5.82 -12.10
CA SER A 42 8.76 5.94 -13.55
C SER A 42 8.22 4.76 -14.35
N ASP A 43 8.21 3.55 -13.78
CA ASP A 43 7.69 2.34 -14.40
C ASP A 43 6.86 1.55 -13.38
N ILE A 44 5.54 1.59 -13.54
CA ILE A 44 4.61 0.88 -12.66
C ILE A 44 4.64 -0.65 -12.85
N GLY A 45 5.22 -1.12 -13.96
CA GLY A 45 5.41 -2.54 -14.27
C GLY A 45 6.66 -3.15 -13.61
N GLN A 46 7.48 -2.35 -12.93
CA GLN A 46 8.67 -2.80 -12.21
C GLN A 46 8.62 -2.34 -10.75
N PRO A 47 7.85 -3.03 -9.88
CA PRO A 47 7.75 -2.64 -8.49
C PRO A 47 9.06 -2.91 -7.74
N ASP A 48 9.43 -2.01 -6.82
CA ASP A 48 10.58 -2.20 -5.92
C ASP A 48 10.42 -3.46 -5.02
N PHE A 49 9.17 -3.82 -4.73
CA PHE A 49 8.80 -4.95 -3.89
C PHE A 49 7.60 -5.71 -4.46
N GLY A 50 7.69 -7.03 -4.49
CA GLY A 50 6.61 -7.91 -4.94
C GLY A 50 6.54 -8.04 -6.46
N GLU A 51 5.38 -8.47 -6.95
CA GLU A 51 5.15 -8.76 -8.37
C GLU A 51 4.32 -7.65 -9.03
N PRO A 52 4.56 -7.36 -10.32
CA PRO A 52 3.76 -6.38 -11.06
C PRO A 52 2.30 -6.80 -11.18
N SER A 53 1.41 -5.82 -11.06
CA SER A 53 -0.03 -6.04 -11.24
C SER A 53 -0.48 -5.71 -12.66
N VAL A 54 -1.37 -6.53 -13.22
CA VAL A 54 -2.03 -6.24 -14.49
C VAL A 54 -3.08 -5.15 -14.26
N ILE A 55 -2.94 -4.03 -14.96
CA ILE A 55 -3.92 -2.93 -14.95
C ILE A 55 -4.73 -3.05 -16.24
N LYS A 56 -6.04 -3.29 -16.10
CA LYS A 56 -6.95 -3.46 -17.25
C LYS A 56 -7.48 -2.12 -17.72
N GLU A 57 -8.05 -2.12 -18.92
CA GLU A 57 -8.78 -0.97 -19.43
C GLU A 57 -9.91 -0.55 -18.48
N GLY A 58 -10.00 0.74 -18.19
CA GLY A 58 -10.97 1.30 -17.25
C GLY A 58 -10.59 1.18 -15.77
N GLU A 59 -9.43 0.61 -15.44
CA GLU A 59 -8.88 0.62 -14.09
C GLU A 59 -7.92 1.79 -13.87
N VAL A 60 -7.91 2.30 -12.64
CA VAL A 60 -7.09 3.42 -12.19
C VAL A 60 -6.12 2.90 -11.12
N PRO A 61 -4.80 3.13 -11.25
CA PRO A 61 -3.86 2.84 -10.18
C PRO A 61 -4.15 3.69 -8.94
N VAL A 62 -4.32 3.04 -7.80
CA VAL A 62 -4.50 3.71 -6.51
C VAL A 62 -3.44 3.26 -5.53
N PHE A 63 -2.83 4.21 -4.81
CA PHE A 63 -1.64 4.00 -4.00
C PHE A 63 -1.94 4.28 -2.52
N TRP A 64 -1.56 3.36 -1.65
CA TRP A 64 -1.65 3.50 -0.19
C TRP A 64 -0.27 3.38 0.45
N ALA A 65 -0.07 4.01 1.60
CA ALA A 65 1.11 3.78 2.41
C ALA A 65 1.26 2.28 2.74
N CYS A 66 2.48 1.76 2.61
CA CYS A 66 2.77 0.35 2.84
C CYS A 66 3.58 0.15 4.12
N GLY A 67 3.24 -0.91 4.86
CA GLY A 67 3.92 -1.34 6.08
C GLY A 67 5.36 -1.83 5.85
N VAL A 68 5.85 -1.87 4.61
CA VAL A 68 7.26 -2.16 4.28
C VAL A 68 8.15 -0.91 4.28
N THR A 69 7.60 0.29 4.54
CA THR A 69 8.39 1.51 4.70
C THR A 69 9.53 1.35 5.74
N PRO A 70 9.33 0.70 6.91
CA PRO A 70 10.42 0.40 7.84
C PRO A 70 11.49 -0.52 7.25
N GLN A 71 11.12 -1.49 6.39
CA GLN A 71 12.08 -2.39 5.75
C GLN A 71 13.00 -1.62 4.79
N ALA A 72 12.43 -0.70 4.01
CA ALA A 72 13.22 0.18 3.14
C ALA A 72 14.22 1.05 3.93
N ILE A 73 13.81 1.55 5.10
CA ILE A 73 14.72 2.29 5.99
C ILE A 73 15.82 1.38 6.55
N VAL A 74 15.49 0.16 7.01
CA VAL A 74 16.48 -0.81 7.48
C VAL A 74 17.53 -1.12 6.40
N MET A 75 17.10 -1.32 5.14
CA MET A 75 18.01 -1.57 4.02
C MET A 75 18.93 -0.37 3.74
N HIS A 76 18.43 0.85 3.94
CA HIS A 76 19.18 2.08 3.73
C HIS A 76 20.18 2.37 4.85
N THR A 77 19.75 2.28 6.11
CA THR A 77 20.56 2.65 7.28
C THR A 77 21.48 1.54 7.76
N LYS A 78 21.20 0.28 7.42
CA LYS A 78 22.01 -0.91 7.72
C LYS A 78 22.38 -1.01 9.21
N PRO A 79 21.39 -1.11 10.12
CA PRO A 79 21.68 -1.31 11.54
C PRO A 79 22.39 -2.65 11.77
N ASP A 80 23.14 -2.75 12.88
CA ASP A 80 23.88 -3.97 13.24
C ASP A 80 22.97 -5.21 13.35
N ILE A 81 21.71 -5.01 13.75
CA ILE A 81 20.69 -6.05 13.82
C ILE A 81 19.30 -5.49 13.49
N ALA A 82 18.54 -6.24 12.70
CA ALA A 82 17.12 -6.01 12.47
C ALA A 82 16.40 -7.36 12.29
N ILE A 83 15.23 -7.52 12.90
CA ILE A 83 14.39 -8.71 12.77
C ILE A 83 13.02 -8.28 12.24
N THR A 84 12.57 -8.88 11.14
CA THR A 84 11.28 -8.59 10.51
C THR A 84 10.55 -9.87 10.13
N HIS A 85 9.27 -9.75 9.75
CA HIS A 85 8.56 -10.85 9.10
C HIS A 85 9.03 -11.00 7.65
N ALA A 86 8.88 -12.20 7.08
CA ALA A 86 9.02 -12.41 5.65
C ALA A 86 7.78 -11.89 4.89
N PRO A 87 7.90 -11.35 3.67
CA PRO A 87 6.75 -10.94 2.86
C PRO A 87 5.72 -12.07 2.72
N GLY A 88 4.44 -11.78 2.98
CA GLY A 88 3.36 -12.79 2.98
C GLY A 88 3.22 -13.61 4.27
N HIS A 89 4.14 -13.47 5.22
CA HIS A 89 4.14 -14.20 6.51
C HIS A 89 3.90 -13.25 7.69
N MET A 90 2.77 -12.54 7.68
CA MET A 90 2.42 -11.57 8.72
C MET A 90 2.01 -12.23 10.04
N PHE A 91 2.10 -11.48 11.15
CA PHE A 91 1.61 -11.91 12.46
C PHE A 91 0.08 -11.75 12.55
N ILE A 92 -0.63 -12.88 12.68
CA ILE A 92 -2.08 -12.90 12.86
C ILE A 92 -2.40 -12.61 14.33
N THR A 93 -3.32 -11.67 14.57
CA THR A 93 -3.74 -11.27 15.92
C THR A 93 -5.21 -11.63 16.18
N ASP A 94 -5.63 -11.61 17.43
CA ASP A 94 -7.04 -11.76 17.82
C ASP A 94 -7.89 -10.49 17.60
N ARG A 95 -7.26 -9.38 17.20
CA ARG A 95 -7.98 -8.11 16.97
C ARG A 95 -8.70 -8.15 15.63
N ARG A 96 -10.01 -7.89 15.67
CA ARG A 96 -10.82 -7.71 14.45
C ARG A 96 -10.63 -6.31 13.87
N ASP A 97 -10.46 -6.22 12.54
CA ASP A 97 -10.31 -4.96 11.80
C ASP A 97 -11.44 -3.96 12.09
N GLN A 98 -12.66 -4.45 12.28
CA GLN A 98 -13.85 -3.63 12.61
C GLN A 98 -13.64 -2.76 13.86
N LYS A 99 -12.74 -3.17 14.78
CA LYS A 99 -12.40 -2.42 16.00
C LYS A 99 -11.38 -1.30 15.76
N LEU A 100 -10.83 -1.19 14.55
CA LEU A 100 -9.83 -0.19 14.15
C LEU A 100 -10.45 0.96 13.33
N GLY A 101 -11.74 0.87 13.00
CA GLY A 101 -12.46 1.91 12.27
C GLY A 101 -12.79 3.11 13.17
N VAL A 102 -12.70 4.32 12.62
CA VAL A 102 -12.94 5.59 13.36
C VAL A 102 -14.20 6.35 12.92
N LEU A 103 -14.95 5.83 11.95
CA LEU A 103 -16.23 6.37 11.45
C LEU A 103 -17.39 5.41 11.72
#